data_AF-A0A1V1UGZ0-F1
#
_entry.id   AF-A0A1V1UGZ0-F1
#
_cell.length_a   1.000
_cell.length_b   1.000
_cell.length_c   1.000
_cell.angle_alpha   90.00
_cell.angle_beta   90.00
_cell.angle_gamma   90.00
#
_symmetry.space_group_name_H-M   'P 1'
#
loop_
_entity.id
_entity.type
_entity.pdbx_description
1 polymer ?
#
loop_
_entity_poly.entity_id
_entity_poly.type
_entity_poly.pdbx_seq_one_letter_code
_entity_poly.pdbx_strand_id
1 'polypeptide(L)' 'MSACPDPRLWCAVLGAALHGAAKGKDVEWLASPDVEAVRALAGLDAEAVTARFDPERYRALILAA' A
#
# COMPACT_ATOMS: atom_id res chain seq x y z
N MET A 1 -23.54 13.85 2.88
CA MET A 1 -22.38 13.34 2.11
C MET A 1 -21.46 12.65 3.10
N SER A 2 -21.57 11.34 3.24
CA SER A 2 -20.88 10.59 4.30
C SER A 2 -19.41 10.35 3.94
N ALA A 3 -18.54 10.76 4.87
CA ALA A 3 -17.14 10.40 5.04
C ALA A 3 -16.26 10.44 3.79
N CYS A 4 -15.62 11.59 3.54
CA CYS A 4 -14.30 11.56 2.93
C CYS A 4 -13.43 10.75 3.92
N PRO A 5 -12.99 9.55 3.55
CA PRO A 5 -12.33 8.69 4.52
C PRO A 5 -10.94 9.26 4.82
N ASP A 6 -10.54 9.26 6.09
CA ASP A 6 -9.30 9.87 6.54
C ASP A 6 -8.12 9.35 5.68
N PRO A 7 -7.40 10.21 4.94
CA PRO A 7 -6.28 9.78 4.10
C PRO A 7 -5.21 9.00 4.89
N ARG A 8 -5.07 9.28 6.20
CA ARG A 8 -4.14 8.56 7.08
C ARG A 8 -4.57 7.11 7.30
N LEU A 9 -5.87 6.85 7.34
CA LEU A 9 -6.40 5.49 7.43
C LEU A 9 -6.04 4.69 6.18
N TRP A 10 -6.22 5.27 4.99
CA TRP A 10 -5.87 4.59 3.74
C TRP A 10 -4.36 4.43 3.54
N CYS A 11 -3.55 5.38 4.01
CA CYS A 11 -2.11 5.18 4.10
C CYS A 11 -1.73 4.00 5.01
N ALA A 12 -2.42 3.82 6.13
CA ALA A 12 -2.19 2.68 7.03
C ALA A 12 -2.63 1.35 6.40
N VAL A 13 -3.78 1.32 5.72
CA VAL A 13 -4.27 0.14 4.96
C VAL A 13 -3.27 -0.23 3.86
N LEU A 14 -2.80 0.76 3.08
CA LEU A 14 -1.80 0.55 2.04
C LEU A 14 -0.48 0.04 2.63
N GLY A 15 -0.01 0.63 3.73
CA GLY A 15 1.20 0.17 4.43
C GLY A 15 1.09 -1.27 4.92
N ALA A 16 -0.04 -1.65 5.53
CA ALA A 16 -0.27 -3.01 6.00
C ALA A 16 -0.28 -4.03 4.84
N ALA A 17 -0.87 -3.67 3.71
CA ALA A 17 -0.90 -4.54 2.55
C ALA A 17 0.45 -4.67 1.84
N LEU A 18 1.21 -3.58 1.70
CA LEU A 18 2.59 -3.62 1.20
C LEU A 18 3.49 -4.47 2.10
N HIS A 19 3.28 -4.40 3.43
CA HIS A 19 3.98 -5.25 4.40
C HIS A 19 3.60 -6.73 4.27
N GLY A 20 2.32 -7.03 4.04
CA GLY A 20 1.83 -8.38 3.74
C GLY A 20 2.48 -8.93 2.48
N ALA A 21 2.47 -8.15 1.39
CA ALA A 21 3.09 -8.51 0.12
C ALA A 21 4.59 -8.73 0.24
N ALA A 22 5.31 -7.89 1.00
CA ALA A 22 6.72 -8.09 1.29
C ALA A 22 6.98 -9.43 2.00
N LYS A 23 6.04 -9.92 2.82
CA LYS A 23 6.11 -11.25 3.45
C LYS A 23 5.62 -12.40 2.56
N GLY A 24 5.26 -12.12 1.30
CA GLY A 24 4.75 -13.11 0.35
C GLY A 24 3.26 -13.46 0.54
N LYS A 25 2.52 -12.64 1.30
CA LYS A 25 1.07 -12.80 1.51
C LYS A 25 0.31 -11.79 0.66
N ASP A 26 -0.86 -12.19 0.15
CA ASP A 26 -1.80 -11.30 -0.55
C ASP A 26 -1.15 -10.50 -1.70
N VAL A 27 -0.13 -11.07 -2.36
CA VAL A 27 0.58 -10.42 -3.47
C VAL A 27 -0.36 -10.16 -4.65
N GLU A 28 -1.35 -11.04 -4.84
CA GLU A 28 -2.42 -10.87 -5.83
C GLU A 28 -3.30 -9.64 -5.57
N TRP A 29 -3.43 -9.21 -4.30
CA TRP A 29 -4.16 -8.00 -3.96
C TRP A 29 -3.46 -6.74 -4.49
N LEU A 30 -2.12 -6.74 -4.59
CA LEU A 30 -1.37 -5.63 -5.20
C LEU A 30 -1.67 -5.45 -6.71
N ALA A 31 -2.16 -6.50 -7.37
CA ALA A 31 -2.59 -6.46 -8.76
C ALA A 31 -4.12 -6.26 -8.91
N SER A 32 -4.86 -6.18 -7.80
CA SER A 32 -6.30 -5.97 -7.79
C SER A 32 -6.68 -4.52 -8.13
N PRO A 33 -7.81 -4.28 -8.82
CA PRO A 33 -8.40 -2.94 -8.94
C PRO A 33 -8.71 -2.27 -7.58
N ASP A 34 -8.82 -3.03 -6.49
CA ASP A 34 -9.02 -2.48 -5.15
C ASP A 34 -7.85 -1.60 -4.69
N VAL A 35 -6.64 -1.91 -5.14
CA VAL A 35 -5.44 -1.13 -4.80
C VAL A 35 -5.48 0.27 -5.41
N GLU A 36 -6.04 0.40 -6.61
CA GLU A 36 -6.22 1.70 -7.25
C GLU A 36 -7.18 2.58 -6.45
N ALA A 37 -8.25 2.00 -5.91
CA ALA A 37 -9.17 2.71 -5.02
C ALA A 37 -8.47 3.13 -3.71
N VAL A 38 -7.67 2.25 -3.09
CA VAL A 38 -6.93 2.57 -1.86
C VAL A 38 -5.89 3.67 -2.10
N ARG A 39 -5.17 3.66 -3.23
CA ARG A 39 -4.20 4.69 -3.63
C ARG A 39 -4.89 6.04 -3.81
N ALA A 40 -6.00 6.07 -4.54
CA ALA A 40 -6.79 7.28 -4.74
C ALA A 40 -7.33 7.86 -3.42
N LEU A 41 -7.81 6.99 -2.51
CA LEU A 41 -8.34 7.40 -1.20
C LEU A 41 -7.24 7.83 -0.22
N ALA A 42 -6.02 7.31 -0.37
CA ALA A 42 -4.83 7.77 0.33
C ALA A 42 -4.29 9.11 -0.23
N GLY A 43 -4.83 9.59 -1.36
CA GLY A 43 -4.30 10.76 -2.08
C GLY A 43 -2.91 10.52 -2.67
N LEU A 44 -2.55 9.26 -2.92
CA LEU A 44 -1.27 8.86 -3.46
C LEU A 44 -1.42 8.51 -4.94
N ASP A 45 -0.49 9.03 -5.74
CA ASP A 45 -0.41 8.68 -7.15
C ASP A 45 0.04 7.22 -7.32
N ALA A 46 -0.75 6.43 -8.04
CA ALA A 46 -0.56 5.00 -8.21
C ALA A 46 0.77 4.65 -8.91
N GLU A 47 1.15 5.48 -9.89
CA GLU A 47 2.41 5.36 -10.62
C GLU A 47 3.58 5.65 -9.68
N ALA A 48 3.49 6.71 -8.88
CA ALA A 48 4.52 7.08 -7.90
C ALA A 48 4.71 6.02 -6.80
N VAL A 49 3.63 5.37 -6.33
CA VAL A 49 3.72 4.27 -5.35
C VAL A 49 4.40 3.06 -5.98
N THR A 50 4.02 2.69 -7.21
CA THR A 50 4.60 1.51 -7.89
C THR A 50 6.07 1.74 -8.25
N ALA A 51 6.42 2.92 -8.78
CA ALA A 51 7.78 3.26 -9.18
C ALA A 51 8.75 3.38 -7.99
N ARG A 52 8.24 3.69 -6.79
CA ARG A 52 9.05 3.79 -5.57
C ARG A 52 8.97 2.56 -4.67
N PHE A 53 8.05 1.64 -4.94
CA PHE A 53 7.91 0.43 -4.14
C PHE A 53 9.06 -0.53 -4.48
N ASP A 54 10.01 -0.60 -3.57
CA ASP A 54 11.11 -1.55 -3.60
C ASP A 54 10.86 -2.63 -2.53
N PRO A 55 10.44 -3.84 -2.92
CA PRO A 55 10.09 -4.91 -1.98
C PRO A 55 11.30 -5.42 -1.19
N GLU A 56 12.52 -5.34 -1.72
CA GLU A 56 13.73 -5.75 -1.02
C GLU A 56 14.10 -4.75 0.07
N ARG A 57 14.03 -3.45 -0.25
CA ARG A 57 14.23 -2.37 0.72
C ARG A 57 13.16 -2.39 1.81
N TYR A 58 11.90 -2.71 1.45
CA TYR A 58 10.82 -2.86 2.42
C TYR A 58 11.05 -4.06 3.35
N ARG A 59 11.49 -5.21 2.82
CA ARG A 59 11.90 -6.37 3.64
C ARG A 59 13.04 -6.03 4.59
N ALA A 60 14.06 -5.31 4.14
CA ALA A 60 15.19 -4.92 4.97
C ALA A 60 14.77 -4.04 6.15
N LEU A 61 13.83 -3.12 5.95
CA LEU A 61 13.25 -2.29 7.01
C LEU A 61 12.41 -3.12 8.00
N ILE A 62 11.66 -4.11 7.53
CA ILE A 62 10.88 -5.01 8.39
C ILE A 62 11.77 -5.91 9.24
N LEU A 63 12.90 -6.38 8.70
CA LEU A 63 13.84 -7.25 9.44
C LEU A 63 14.71 -6.47 10.44
N ALA A 64 14.85 -5.16 10.26
CA ALA A 64 15.61 -4.28 11.14
C ALA A 64 14.78 -3.67 12.29
N ALA A 65 13.45 -3.86 12.28
CA ALA A 65 12.50 -3.40 13.29
C ALA A 65 12.04 -4.55 14.19
#